data_AF-A0A927KS52-F1
#
_entry.id   AF-A0A927KS52-F1
#
_cell.length_a   1.000
_cell.length_b   1.000
_cell.length_c   1.000
_cell.angle_alpha   90.00
_cell.angle_beta   90.00
_cell.angle_gamma   90.00
#
_symmetry.space_group_name_H-M   'P 1'
#
loop_
_entity.id
_entity.type
_entity.pdbx_description
1 polymer ?
#
loop_
_entity_poly.entity_id
_entity_poly.type
_entity_poly.pdbx_seq_one_letter_code
_entity_poly.pdbx_strand_id
1 'polypeptide(L)'
;MDIIAGIDVSKARLDVAIAPSGITLSVDNNDQGIDELVQHLKAQHVDLIALEATGGYETLVAAKLSASGLCVIIVNPSQVRSYANAIGRRAKTDEIDAQVIAAFVLATKPQIRPLRDAQTQALSALVDR
;
A
#
# COMPACT_ATOMS: atom_id res chain seq x y z
N MET A 1 8.38 0.68 -17.56
CA MET A 1 8.05 1.98 -16.94
C MET A 1 7.25 1.59 -15.73
N ASP A 2 7.76 1.88 -14.54
CA ASP A 2 7.25 1.26 -13.32
C ASP A 2 5.86 1.84 -12.98
N ILE A 3 4.84 0.98 -12.91
CA ILE A 3 3.48 1.30 -12.48
C ILE A 3 3.39 1.04 -10.98
N ILE A 4 3.20 2.09 -10.20
CA ILE A 4 3.22 2.02 -8.73
C ILE A 4 1.84 2.33 -8.17
N ALA A 5 1.35 1.47 -7.31
CA ALA A 5 0.19 1.75 -6.48
C ALA A 5 0.63 2.18 -5.07
N GLY A 6 0.25 3.38 -4.66
CA GLY A 6 0.28 3.78 -3.25
C GLY A 6 -1.06 3.45 -2.61
N ILE A 7 -1.03 2.91 -1.39
CA ILE A 7 -2.24 2.57 -0.62
C ILE A 7 -2.14 3.22 0.75
N ASP A 8 -3.12 4.05 1.08
CA ASP A 8 -3.39 4.50 2.44
C ASP A 8 -4.41 3.57 3.10
N VAL A 9 -4.07 3.06 4.28
CA VAL A 9 -4.83 2.00 4.96
C VAL A 9 -5.50 2.58 6.19
N SER A 10 -6.82 2.60 6.18
CA SER A 10 -7.62 2.92 7.36
C SER A 10 -8.38 1.69 7.84
N LYS A 11 -9.04 1.81 9.01
CA LYS A 11 -9.86 0.73 9.57
C LYS A 11 -10.99 0.28 8.63
N ALA A 12 -11.61 1.21 7.90
CA ALA A 12 -12.82 0.93 7.11
C ALA A 12 -12.55 0.79 5.61
N ARG A 13 -11.49 1.41 5.09
CA ARG A 13 -11.26 1.59 3.66
C ARG A 13 -9.77 1.55 3.30
N LEU A 14 -9.51 1.16 2.06
CA LEU A 14 -8.20 1.24 1.40
C LEU A 14 -8.30 2.28 0.29
N ASP A 15 -7.58 3.37 0.43
CA ASP A 15 -7.49 4.43 -0.56
C ASP A 15 -6.26 4.21 -1.43
N VAL A 16 -6.46 4.19 -2.75
CA VAL A 16 -5.44 3.74 -3.70
C VAL A 16 -5.21 4.80 -4.76
N ALA A 17 -3.94 5.02 -5.10
CA ALA A 17 -3.54 5.86 -6.22
C ALA A 17 -2.49 5.14 -7.07
N ILE A 18 -2.71 5.11 -8.38
CA ILE A 18 -1.85 4.44 -9.35
C ILE A 18 -1.09 5.48 -10.18
N ALA A 19 0.21 5.53 -10.01
CA ALA A 19 1.10 6.38 -10.79
C ALA A 19 1.78 5.56 -11.92
N PRO A 20 2.00 6.16 -13.11
CA PRO A 20 1.76 7.57 -13.45
C PRO A 20 0.35 7.87 -13.97
N SER A 21 -0.54 6.87 -14.07
CA SER A 21 -1.87 7.03 -14.69
C SER A 21 -2.77 8.07 -14.00
N GLY A 22 -2.56 8.33 -12.72
CA GLY A 22 -3.39 9.21 -11.91
C GLY A 22 -4.73 8.59 -11.48
N ILE A 23 -4.96 7.31 -11.81
CA ILE A 23 -6.16 6.59 -11.37
C ILE A 23 -6.17 6.54 -9.84
N THR A 24 -7.32 6.87 -9.26
CA THR A 24 -7.60 6.69 -7.84
C THR A 24 -8.85 5.85 -7.65
N LEU A 25 -8.86 5.02 -6.61
CA LEU A 25 -10.04 4.28 -6.19
C LEU A 25 -10.02 4.08 -4.68
N SER A 26 -11.16 3.71 -4.12
CA SER A 26 -11.29 3.29 -2.73
C SER A 26 -12.10 2.00 -2.69
N VAL A 27 -11.67 1.05 -1.87
CA VAL A 27 -12.41 -0.18 -1.56
C VAL A 27 -12.59 -0.31 -0.04
N ASP A 28 -13.52 -1.15 0.39
CA ASP A 28 -13.66 -1.48 1.81
C ASP A 28 -12.46 -2.29 2.31
N ASN A 29 -12.07 -2.09 3.57
CA ASN A 29 -11.04 -2.90 4.23
C ASN A 29 -11.65 -4.20 4.79
N ASN A 30 -12.11 -5.07 3.89
CA ASN A 30 -12.62 -6.41 4.15
C ASN A 30 -12.18 -7.38 3.05
N ASP A 31 -12.49 -8.66 3.18
CA ASP A 31 -12.04 -9.69 2.23
C ASP A 31 -12.51 -9.41 0.80
N GLN A 32 -13.79 -9.05 0.63
CA GLN A 32 -14.36 -8.75 -0.67
C GLN A 32 -13.68 -7.53 -1.32
N GLY A 33 -13.47 -6.45 -0.55
CA GLY A 33 -12.81 -5.25 -1.06
C GLY A 33 -11.34 -5.50 -1.44
N ILE A 34 -10.64 -6.36 -0.70
CA ILE A 34 -9.27 -6.75 -1.04
C ILE A 34 -9.25 -7.59 -2.33
N ASP A 35 -10.19 -8.53 -2.50
CA ASP A 35 -10.29 -9.32 -3.73
C ASP A 35 -10.58 -8.43 -4.95
N GLU A 36 -11.52 -7.49 -4.83
CA GLU A 36 -11.81 -6.48 -5.85
C GLU A 36 -10.57 -5.64 -6.20
N LEU A 37 -9.82 -5.22 -5.17
CA LEU A 37 -8.58 -4.47 -5.35
C LEU A 37 -7.51 -5.28 -6.09
N VAL A 38 -7.35 -6.57 -5.78
CA VAL A 38 -6.41 -7.46 -6.49
C VAL A 38 -6.73 -7.54 -7.98
N GLN A 39 -8.01 -7.68 -8.34
CA GLN A 39 -8.42 -7.69 -9.75
C GLN A 39 -8.09 -6.37 -10.43
N HIS A 40 -8.37 -5.25 -9.78
CA HIS A 40 -8.09 -3.92 -10.32
C HIS A 40 -6.59 -3.69 -10.54
N LEU A 41 -5.76 -4.01 -9.56
CA LEU A 41 -4.30 -3.84 -9.64
C LEU A 41 -3.67 -4.72 -10.73
N LYS A 42 -4.17 -5.96 -10.91
CA LYS A 42 -3.73 -6.84 -12.00
C LYS A 42 -4.15 -6.29 -13.37
N ALA A 43 -5.37 -5.80 -13.49
CA ALA A 43 -5.87 -5.20 -14.74
C ALA A 43 -5.08 -3.94 -15.15
N GLN A 44 -4.58 -3.18 -14.17
CA GLN A 44 -3.72 -2.01 -14.40
C GLN A 44 -2.23 -2.36 -14.53
N HIS A 45 -1.86 -3.66 -14.50
CA HIS A 45 -0.48 -4.12 -14.57
C HIS A 45 0.46 -3.44 -13.56
N VAL A 46 0.00 -3.28 -12.31
CA VAL A 46 0.82 -2.66 -11.26
C VAL A 46 2.06 -3.50 -10.96
N ASP A 47 3.23 -2.89 -11.05
CA ASP A 47 4.54 -3.54 -10.82
C ASP A 47 4.90 -3.64 -9.34
N LEU A 48 4.51 -2.62 -8.55
CA LEU A 48 4.82 -2.54 -7.12
C LEU A 48 3.72 -1.78 -6.36
N ILE A 49 3.36 -2.33 -5.21
CA ILE A 49 2.39 -1.75 -4.28
C ILE A 49 3.12 -1.30 -3.03
N ALA A 50 2.84 -0.09 -2.59
CA ALA A 50 3.41 0.49 -1.39
C ALA A 50 2.32 0.86 -0.40
N LEU A 51 2.43 0.33 0.82
CA LEU A 51 1.54 0.63 1.94
C LEU A 51 2.30 1.39 3.02
N GLU A 52 1.66 2.32 3.69
CA GLU A 52 2.22 3.01 4.85
C GLU A 52 2.00 2.20 6.15
N ALA A 53 3.00 2.16 7.05
CA ALA A 53 2.89 1.52 8.36
C ALA A 53 2.30 2.44 9.44
N THR A 54 0.98 2.59 9.51
CA THR A 54 0.35 3.58 10.43
C THR A 54 -0.47 3.00 11.57
N GLY A 55 -0.82 1.70 11.60
CA GLY A 55 -1.79 1.25 12.62
C GLY A 55 -2.01 -0.24 12.79
N GLY A 56 -1.16 -1.10 12.24
CA GLY A 56 -1.26 -2.56 12.33
C GLY A 56 -2.23 -3.21 11.32
N TYR A 57 -3.12 -2.45 10.68
CA TYR A 57 -4.02 -2.96 9.63
C TYR A 57 -3.28 -3.27 8.32
N GLU A 58 -2.20 -2.54 8.05
CA GLU A 58 -1.38 -2.67 6.85
C GLU A 58 -0.79 -4.07 6.69
N THR A 59 -0.51 -4.77 7.79
CA THR A 59 0.16 -6.08 7.74
C THR A 59 -0.74 -7.12 7.11
N LEU A 60 -2.04 -7.13 7.46
CA LEU A 60 -3.01 -8.08 6.92
C LEU A 60 -3.32 -7.79 5.45
N VAL A 61 -3.46 -6.52 5.09
CA VAL A 61 -3.65 -6.11 3.69
C VAL A 61 -2.42 -6.49 2.85
N ALA A 62 -1.21 -6.17 3.33
CA ALA A 62 0.03 -6.49 2.65
C ALA A 62 0.21 -8.02 2.47
N ALA A 63 -0.12 -8.80 3.50
CA ALA A 63 -0.12 -10.26 3.44
C ALA A 63 -1.04 -10.80 2.34
N LYS A 64 -2.29 -10.35 2.28
CA LYS A 64 -3.28 -10.81 1.28
C LYS A 64 -2.90 -10.41 -0.15
N LEU A 65 -2.44 -9.17 -0.34
CA LEU A 65 -1.94 -8.70 -1.64
C LEU A 65 -0.72 -9.50 -2.10
N SER A 66 0.23 -9.76 -1.18
CA SER A 66 1.42 -10.57 -1.47
C SER A 66 1.06 -12.03 -1.79
N ALA A 67 0.13 -12.64 -1.04
CA ALA A 67 -0.36 -13.99 -1.30
C ALA A 67 -1.05 -14.12 -2.67
N SER A 68 -1.54 -13.01 -3.22
CA SER A 68 -2.14 -12.95 -4.56
C SER A 68 -1.11 -12.82 -5.70
N GLY A 69 0.19 -12.86 -5.37
CA GLY A 69 1.31 -12.77 -6.31
C GLY A 69 1.72 -11.35 -6.68
N LEU A 70 1.23 -10.34 -5.95
CA LEU A 70 1.60 -8.94 -6.20
C LEU A 70 2.86 -8.57 -5.40
N CYS A 71 3.70 -7.71 -5.98
CA CYS A 71 4.88 -7.19 -5.29
C CYS A 71 4.47 -6.09 -4.31
N VAL A 72 4.72 -6.29 -3.02
CA VAL A 72 4.26 -5.40 -1.95
C VAL A 72 5.43 -4.98 -1.08
N ILE A 73 5.50 -3.68 -0.76
CA ILE A 73 6.41 -3.12 0.24
C ILE A 73 5.65 -2.30 1.28
N ILE A 74 6.21 -2.24 2.48
CA ILE A 74 5.75 -1.34 3.53
C ILE A 74 6.76 -0.19 3.62
N VAL A 75 6.26 1.04 3.51
CA VAL A 75 7.06 2.27 3.62
C VAL A 75 6.87 2.91 4.98
N ASN A 76 7.90 3.62 5.44
CA ASN A 76 7.87 4.30 6.72
C ASN A 76 7.08 5.63 6.61
N PRO A 77 6.01 5.82 7.41
CA PRO A 77 5.25 7.07 7.51
C PRO A 77 6.09 8.34 7.52
N SER A 78 7.12 8.35 8.37
CA SER A 78 7.94 9.52 8.59
C SER A 78 8.73 9.89 7.34
N GLN A 79 9.18 8.90 6.56
CA GLN A 79 9.90 9.14 5.31
C GLN A 79 8.97 9.69 4.23
N VAL A 80 7.78 9.11 4.09
CA VAL A 80 6.80 9.58 3.11
C VAL A 80 6.34 11.00 3.47
N ARG A 81 6.16 11.30 4.75
CA ARG A 81 5.85 12.66 5.23
C ARG A 81 6.98 13.65 4.98
N SER A 82 8.23 13.27 5.25
CA SER A 82 9.40 14.10 4.92
C SER A 82 9.46 14.39 3.42
N TYR A 83 9.16 13.41 2.58
CA TYR A 83 9.06 13.59 1.14
C TYR A 83 7.92 14.54 0.75
N ALA A 84 6.72 14.36 1.32
CA ALA A 84 5.58 15.25 1.10
C ALA A 84 5.94 16.72 1.37
N ASN A 85 6.57 16.96 2.53
CA ASN A 85 7.03 18.29 2.92
C ASN A 85 8.07 18.84 1.95
N ALA A 86 9.02 18.02 1.48
CA ALA A 86 10.03 18.43 0.52
C ALA A 86 9.45 18.86 -0.83
N ILE A 87 8.34 18.26 -1.26
CA ILE A 87 7.62 18.62 -2.50
C ILE A 87 6.53 19.67 -2.28
N GLY A 88 6.48 20.32 -1.12
CA GLY A 88 5.51 21.36 -0.80
C GLY A 88 4.07 20.86 -0.58
N ARG A 89 3.85 19.55 -0.53
CA ARG A 89 2.57 18.96 -0.11
C ARG A 89 2.59 18.85 1.42
N ARG A 90 1.97 19.82 2.11
CA ARG A 90 1.74 19.69 3.56
C ARG A 90 0.85 18.48 3.81
N ALA A 91 1.44 17.37 4.23
CA ALA A 91 0.69 16.26 4.77
C ALA A 91 0.02 16.75 6.07
N LYS A 92 -1.28 16.53 6.22
CA LYS A 92 -1.93 16.70 7.53
C LYS A 92 -1.31 15.70 8.49
N THR A 93 -1.29 16.05 9.77
CA THR A 93 -0.49 15.37 10.80
C THR A 93 -0.88 13.90 11.03
N ASP A 94 -1.97 13.42 10.45
CA ASP A 94 -2.57 12.15 10.81
C ASP A 94 -2.72 11.15 9.65
N GLU A 95 -2.67 11.59 8.38
CA GLU A 95 -2.95 10.72 7.21
C GLU A 95 -2.05 11.11 6.01
N ILE A 96 -1.44 10.12 5.35
CA ILE A 96 -0.69 10.34 4.10
C ILE A 96 -1.52 9.84 2.93
N ASP A 97 -1.84 10.77 2.04
CA ASP A 97 -2.56 10.46 0.81
C ASP A 97 -1.82 9.43 -0.08
N ALA A 98 -2.57 8.47 -0.61
CA ALA A 98 -2.09 7.40 -1.47
C ALA A 98 -1.23 7.88 -2.66
N GLN A 99 -1.50 9.06 -3.22
CA GLN A 99 -0.69 9.63 -4.30
C GLN A 99 0.71 9.99 -3.84
N VAL A 100 0.85 10.48 -2.60
CA VAL A 100 2.15 10.82 -2.03
C VAL A 100 2.97 9.56 -1.80
N ILE A 101 2.33 8.47 -1.37
CA ILE A 101 2.97 7.16 -1.23
C ILE A 101 3.51 6.67 -2.58
N ALA A 102 2.68 6.68 -3.63
CA ALA A 102 3.09 6.27 -4.98
C ALA A 102 4.25 7.15 -5.52
N ALA A 103 4.13 8.47 -5.34
CA ALA A 103 5.16 9.44 -5.77
C ALA A 103 6.48 9.25 -5.02
N PHE A 104 6.43 8.98 -3.71
CA PHE A 104 7.60 8.71 -2.89
C PHE A 104 8.38 7.51 -3.42
N VAL A 105 7.70 6.40 -3.73
CA VAL A 105 8.34 5.18 -4.22
C VAL A 105 8.92 5.38 -5.61
N LEU A 106 8.21 6.06 -6.51
CA LEU A 106 8.73 6.41 -7.84
C LEU A 106 10.00 7.28 -7.74
N ALA A 107 10.01 8.24 -6.82
CA ALA A 107 11.12 9.19 -6.68
C ALA A 107 12.34 8.59 -5.98
N THR A 108 12.13 7.79 -4.93
CA THR A 108 13.22 7.30 -4.06
C THR A 108 13.69 5.89 -4.40
N LYS A 109 12.87 5.10 -5.13
CA LYS A 109 13.14 3.70 -5.49
C LYS A 109 13.69 2.91 -4.29
N PRO A 110 12.91 2.85 -3.18
CA PRO A 110 13.37 2.22 -1.96
C PRO A 110 13.70 0.75 -2.22
N GLN A 111 14.65 0.20 -1.47
CA GLN A 111 14.98 -1.21 -1.58
C GLN A 111 13.74 -2.06 -1.30
N ILE A 112 13.33 -2.86 -2.28
CA ILE A 112 12.25 -3.83 -2.13
C ILE A 112 12.73 -4.91 -1.18
N ARG A 113 12.19 -4.91 0.03
CA ARG A 113 12.31 -6.03 0.96
C ARG A 113 11.00 -6.81 0.87
N PRO A 114 10.98 -7.98 0.21
CA PRO A 114 9.78 -8.79 0.18
C PRO A 114 9.33 -9.09 1.61
N LEU A 115 8.02 -9.03 1.85
CA LEU A 115 7.44 -9.49 3.11
C LEU A 115 7.89 -10.94 3.33
N ARG A 116 8.57 -11.19 4.45
CA ARG A 116 9.10 -12.52 4.77
C ARG A 116 7.93 -13.48 4.93
N ASP A 117 7.87 -14.48 4.05
CA ASP A 117 6.87 -15.56 4.00
C ASP A 117 6.55 -16.19 5.37
N ALA A 118 7.51 -16.20 6.30
CA ALA A 118 7.38 -16.86 7.60
C ALA A 118 6.50 -16.12 8.64
N GLN A 119 6.29 -14.81 8.53
CA GLN A 119 5.47 -14.06 9.51
C GLN A 119 4.00 -13.96 9.10
N THR A 120 3.71 -14.05 7.79
CA THR A 120 2.34 -14.09 7.25
C THR A 120 1.59 -15.35 7.70
N GLN A 121 2.27 -16.50 7.76
CA GLN A 121 1.67 -17.76 8.23
C GLN A 121 1.29 -17.72 9.72
N ALA A 122 2.04 -16.98 10.55
CA ALA A 122 1.76 -16.87 11.97
C ALA A 122 0.59 -15.92 12.29
N LEU A 123 0.38 -14.88 11.46
CA LEU A 123 -0.71 -13.92 11.65
C LEU A 123 -2.07 -14.46 11.18
N SER A 124 -2.10 -15.26 10.09
CA SER A 124 -3.35 -15.93 9.69
C SER A 124 -3.85 -16.90 10.76
N ALA A 125 -2.95 -17.57 11.49
CA ALA A 125 -3.30 -18.55 12.51
C ALA A 125 -3.90 -17.95 13.80
N LEU A 126 -3.88 -16.62 13.97
CA LEU A 126 -4.43 -15.93 15.14
C LEU A 126 -5.80 -15.28 14.90
N VAL A 127 -6.26 -15.21 13.64
CA VAL A 127 -7.57 -14.65 13.27
C VAL A 127 -8.65 -15.74 13.17
N ASP A 128 -8.26 -17.02 13.10
CA ASP A 128 -9.16 -18.18 13.06
C ASP A 128 -9.50 -18.76 14.45
N ARG A 129 -9.60 -17.93 15.50
CA ARG A 129 -10.04 -18.35 16.85
C ARG A 129 -11.26 -17.60 17.35
#